data_AF-A0A419SU47-F1
#
_entry.id   AF-A0A419SU47-F1
#
_cell.length_a   1.000
_cell.length_b   1.000
_cell.length_c   1.000
_cell.angle_alpha   90.00
_cell.angle_beta   90.00
_cell.angle_gamma   90.00
#
_symmetry.space_group_name_H-M   'P 1'
#
loop_
_entity.id
_entity.type
_entity.pdbx_description
1 polymer ?
#
loop_
_entity_poly.entity_id
_entity_poly.type
_entity_poly.pdbx_seq_one_letter_code
_entity_poly.pdbx_strand_id
1 'polypeptide(L)'
;MEYNKIKNKLKEFTVSDLDKKLVDKLEPSGDFIVVKRKLKETNEAKAVINKASHIPLQGIHDIEEYVQKIEKGAILRPEKLIKISDFLRGCRKIKRFMKKQTEVAPVLSSYSESITEMKDTLYQ
;
A
#
# COMPACT_ATOMS: atom_id res chain seq x y z
N MET A 1 20.04 -14.82 -13.52
CA MET A 1 20.12 -15.37 -12.14
C MET A 1 20.24 -14.28 -11.06
N GLU A 2 20.98 -13.19 -11.27
CA GLU A 2 21.11 -12.11 -10.28
C GLU A 2 19.79 -11.41 -9.89
N TYR A 3 18.89 -11.21 -10.85
CA TYR A 3 17.57 -10.62 -10.60
C TYR A 3 16.76 -11.34 -9.52
N ASN A 4 16.67 -12.67 -9.60
CA ASN A 4 15.93 -13.48 -8.64
C ASN A 4 16.59 -13.46 -7.25
N LYS A 5 17.92 -13.34 -7.18
CA LYS A 5 18.63 -13.17 -5.90
C LYS A 5 18.25 -11.85 -5.23
N ILE A 6 18.16 -10.76 -6.00
CA ILE A 6 17.71 -9.45 -5.49
C ILE A 6 16.27 -9.53 -4.99
N LYS A 7 15.36 -10.17 -5.75
CA LYS A 7 13.96 -10.39 -5.31
C LYS A 7 13.91 -11.16 -3.99
N ASN A 8 14.66 -12.25 -3.87
CA ASN A 8 14.68 -13.06 -2.65
C ASN A 8 15.18 -12.25 -1.45
N LYS A 9 16.26 -11.48 -1.63
CA LYS A 9 16.76 -10.58 -0.59
C LYS A 9 15.74 -9.51 -0.21
N LEU A 10 15.02 -8.94 -1.19
CA LEU A 10 13.99 -7.94 -0.93
C LEU A 10 12.83 -8.51 -0.10
N LYS A 11 12.44 -9.77 -0.32
CA LYS A 11 11.39 -10.45 0.47
C LYS A 11 11.75 -10.56 1.95
N GLU A 12 13.03 -10.67 2.31
CA GLU A 12 13.46 -10.71 3.71
C GLU A 12 13.13 -9.42 4.48
N PHE A 13 12.97 -8.29 3.77
CA PHE A 13 12.59 -7.00 4.34
C PHE A 13 11.07 -6.73 4.30
N THR A 14 10.28 -7.66 3.77
CA THR A 14 8.83 -7.51 3.70
C THR A 14 8.15 -7.96 5.00
N VAL A 15 7.11 -7.25 5.41
CA VAL A 15 6.43 -7.48 6.71
C VAL A 15 5.18 -8.33 6.53
N SER A 16 4.54 -8.30 5.35
CA SER A 16 3.32 -9.06 5.07
C SER A 16 3.45 -9.99 3.87
N ASP A 17 2.60 -11.01 3.80
CA ASP A 17 2.54 -11.90 2.62
C ASP A 17 2.03 -11.16 1.37
N LEU A 18 1.26 -10.09 1.55
CA LEU A 18 0.88 -9.19 0.45
C LEU A 18 2.12 -8.57 -0.19
N ASP A 19 3.05 -8.07 0.62
CA ASP A 19 4.31 -7.49 0.16
C ASP A 19 5.17 -8.52 -0.57
N LYS A 20 5.24 -9.76 -0.05
CA LYS A 20 5.96 -10.86 -0.73
C LYS A 20 5.38 -11.16 -2.10
N LYS A 21 4.04 -11.24 -2.21
CA LYS A 21 3.33 -11.41 -3.49
C LYS A 21 3.64 -10.25 -4.46
N LEU A 22 3.73 -9.02 -3.95
CA LEU A 22 4.10 -7.86 -4.78
C LEU A 22 5.54 -7.96 -5.29
N VAL A 23 6.49 -8.36 -4.43
CA VAL A 23 7.87 -8.62 -4.83
C VAL A 23 7.92 -9.71 -5.89
N ASP A 24 7.15 -10.78 -5.72
CA ASP A 24 7.07 -11.88 -6.69
C ASP A 24 6.57 -11.47 -8.07
N LYS A 25 5.68 -10.48 -8.14
CA LYS A 25 5.18 -9.92 -9.40
C LYS A 25 6.10 -8.86 -10.02
N LEU A 26 7.20 -8.48 -9.36
CA LEU A 26 8.16 -7.58 -9.97
C LEU A 26 8.76 -8.26 -11.21
N GLU A 27 8.86 -7.49 -12.29
CA GLU A 27 9.55 -7.82 -13.52
C GLU A 27 10.35 -6.60 -14.01
N PRO A 28 11.52 -6.80 -14.64
CA PRO A 28 12.24 -5.73 -15.31
C PRO A 28 11.38 -5.14 -16.42
N SER A 29 11.44 -3.81 -16.59
CA SER A 29 10.77 -3.13 -17.70
C SER A 29 11.80 -2.68 -18.72
N GLY A 30 11.51 -2.87 -20.01
CA GLY A 30 12.30 -2.32 -21.11
C GLY A 30 11.97 -0.86 -21.44
N ASP A 31 10.93 -0.30 -20.81
CA ASP A 31 10.51 1.09 -21.04
C ASP A 31 11.27 2.03 -20.09
N PHE A 32 12.08 2.91 -20.70
CA PHE A 32 12.88 3.89 -19.99
C PHE A 32 12.05 4.82 -19.09
N ILE A 33 10.86 5.24 -19.53
CA ILE A 33 9.98 6.13 -18.76
C ILE A 33 9.48 5.39 -17.52
N VAL A 34 9.09 4.13 -17.65
CA VAL A 34 8.65 3.28 -16.53
C VAL A 34 9.79 3.08 -15.54
N VAL A 35 11.00 2.76 -16.01
CA VAL A 35 12.18 2.56 -15.15
C VAL A 35 12.51 3.84 -14.39
N LYS A 36 12.56 4.99 -15.06
CA LYS A 36 12.84 6.29 -14.44
C LYS A 36 11.82 6.63 -13.35
N ARG A 37 10.53 6.37 -13.59
CA ARG A 37 9.46 6.57 -12.61
C ARG A 37 9.62 5.67 -11.38
N LYS A 38 9.82 4.36 -11.58
CA LYS A 38 10.01 3.38 -10.48
C LYS A 38 11.23 3.69 -9.62
N LEU A 39 12.33 4.13 -10.23
CA LEU A 39 13.53 4.56 -9.50
C LEU A 39 13.27 5.84 -8.68
N LYS A 40 12.52 6.79 -9.24
CA LYS A 40 12.10 7.99 -8.52
C LYS A 40 11.24 7.64 -7.29
N GLU A 41 10.23 6.79 -7.47
CA GLU A 41 9.38 6.30 -6.37
C GLU A 41 10.21 5.63 -5.26
N THR A 42 11.20 4.81 -5.64
CA THR A 42 12.09 4.14 -4.67
C THR A 42 12.93 5.15 -3.88
N ASN A 43 13.45 6.18 -4.54
CA ASN A 43 14.22 7.24 -3.88
C ASN A 43 13.34 8.08 -2.94
N GLU A 44 12.11 8.40 -3.35
CA GLU A 44 11.13 9.09 -2.50
C GLU A 44 10.76 8.24 -1.28
N ALA A 45 10.52 6.94 -1.44
CA ALA A 45 10.22 6.03 -0.34
C ALA A 45 11.37 6.00 0.69
N LYS A 46 12.61 5.90 0.21
CA LYS A 46 13.81 5.97 1.07
C LYS A 46 13.88 7.30 1.84
N ALA A 47 13.61 8.42 1.17
CA ALA A 47 13.62 9.74 1.82
C ALA A 47 12.53 9.86 2.90
N VAL A 48 11.33 9.31 2.64
CA VAL A 48 10.26 9.24 3.64
C VAL A 48 10.66 8.39 4.84
N ILE A 49 11.21 7.19 4.61
CA ILE A 49 11.68 6.30 5.69
C ILE A 49 12.73 6.99 6.56
N ASN A 50 13.69 7.69 5.94
CA ASN A 50 14.75 8.38 6.68
C ASN A 50 14.25 9.58 7.50
N LYS A 51 13.18 10.24 7.05
CA LYS A 51 12.62 11.43 7.72
C LYS A 51 11.55 11.08 8.76
N ALA A 52 10.78 10.03 8.51
CA ALA A 52 9.64 9.66 9.34
C ALA A 52 10.08 8.80 10.52
N SER A 53 9.70 9.19 11.74
CA SER A 53 9.87 8.35 12.93
C SER A 53 8.96 7.12 12.92
N HIS A 54 7.80 7.21 12.27
CA HIS A 54 6.84 6.12 12.14
C HIS A 54 5.98 6.29 10.88
N ILE A 55 5.79 5.19 10.14
CA ILE A 55 4.89 5.11 8.98
C ILE A 55 3.64 4.31 9.38
N PRO A 56 2.43 4.89 9.29
CA PRO A 56 1.22 4.25 9.81
C PRO A 56 0.67 3.20 8.83
N LEU A 57 1.31 2.03 8.78
CA LEU A 57 0.87 0.89 7.98
C LEU A 57 -0.11 -0.04 8.74
N GLN A 58 -0.34 0.23 10.03
CA GLN A 58 -1.24 -0.58 10.84
C GLN A 58 -2.66 -0.58 10.28
N GLY A 59 -3.24 -1.76 10.14
CA GLY A 59 -4.56 -1.96 9.55
C GLY A 59 -4.52 -2.17 8.04
N ILE A 60 -3.43 -1.87 7.33
CA ILE A 60 -3.31 -2.16 5.89
C ILE A 60 -2.93 -3.65 5.73
N HIS A 61 -3.93 -4.47 5.40
CA HIS A 61 -3.77 -5.90 5.17
C HIS A 61 -4.57 -6.34 3.94
N ASP A 62 -4.25 -7.52 3.41
CA ASP A 62 -4.96 -8.11 2.28
C ASP A 62 -6.43 -8.38 2.66
N ILE A 63 -7.36 -7.73 1.96
CA ILE A 63 -8.81 -7.93 2.09
C ILE A 63 -9.44 -8.46 0.80
N GLU A 64 -8.64 -8.81 -0.22
CA GLU A 64 -9.11 -9.19 -1.55
C GLU A 64 -10.11 -10.36 -1.48
N GLU A 65 -9.80 -11.37 -0.67
CA GLU A 65 -10.69 -12.52 -0.45
C GLU A 65 -12.06 -12.12 0.12
N TYR A 66 -12.10 -11.13 1.01
CA TYR A 66 -13.36 -10.66 1.60
C TYR A 66 -14.20 -9.91 0.57
N VAL A 67 -13.56 -9.07 -0.24
CA VAL A 67 -14.23 -8.31 -1.32
C VAL A 67 -14.82 -9.29 -2.34
N GLN A 68 -14.03 -10.25 -2.82
CA GLN A 68 -14.51 -11.25 -3.79
C GLN A 68 -15.68 -12.09 -3.25
N LYS A 69 -15.71 -12.37 -1.95
CA LYS A 69 -16.84 -13.08 -1.31
C LYS A 69 -18.09 -12.21 -1.26
N ILE A 70 -17.98 -10.94 -0.89
CA ILE A 70 -19.10 -9.99 -0.89
C ILE A 70 -19.69 -9.83 -2.30
N GLU A 71 -18.84 -9.69 -3.32
CA GLU A 71 -19.28 -9.56 -4.72
C GLU A 71 -20.09 -10.78 -5.21
N LYS A 72 -19.81 -11.96 -4.65
CA LYS A 72 -20.55 -13.21 -4.92
C LYS A 72 -21.80 -13.39 -4.05
N GLY A 73 -22.19 -12.37 -3.26
CA GLY A 73 -23.37 -12.40 -2.40
C GLY A 73 -23.16 -13.11 -1.06
N ALA A 74 -21.91 -13.37 -0.65
CA ALA A 74 -21.67 -14.00 0.64
C ALA A 74 -21.90 -13.03 1.81
N ILE A 75 -22.48 -13.55 2.88
CA ILE A 75 -22.65 -12.81 4.14
C ILE A 75 -21.34 -12.88 4.94
N LEU A 76 -20.78 -11.73 5.28
CA LEU A 76 -19.62 -11.64 6.16
C LEU A 76 -20.04 -11.74 7.63
N ARG A 77 -19.26 -12.51 8.39
CA ARG A 77 -19.38 -12.55 9.85
C ARG A 77 -18.82 -11.26 10.47
N PRO A 78 -19.27 -10.84 11.66
CA PRO A 78 -18.82 -9.62 12.33
C PRO A 78 -17.30 -9.47 12.41
N GLU A 79 -16.56 -10.56 12.63
CA GLU A 79 -15.10 -10.53 12.75
C GLU A 79 -14.42 -10.11 11.43
N LYS A 80 -15.04 -10.47 10.28
CA LYS A 80 -14.55 -10.07 8.95
C LYS A 80 -14.88 -8.61 8.65
N LEU A 81 -16.02 -8.11 9.13
CA LEU A 81 -16.36 -6.69 9.02
C LEU A 81 -15.41 -5.81 9.83
N ILE A 82 -14.98 -6.27 11.01
CA ILE A 82 -13.94 -5.57 11.80
C ILE A 82 -12.64 -5.44 11.01
N LYS A 83 -12.21 -6.51 10.33
CA LYS A 83 -11.01 -6.48 9.46
C LYS A 83 -11.13 -5.45 8.34
N ILE A 84 -12.27 -5.40 7.65
CA ILE A 84 -12.53 -4.39 6.61
C ILE A 84 -12.53 -2.97 7.23
N SER A 85 -13.16 -2.78 8.39
CA SER A 85 -13.16 -1.50 9.10
C SER A 85 -11.75 -1.02 9.45
N ASP A 86 -10.90 -1.92 9.95
CA ASP A 86 -9.50 -1.61 10.27
C ASP A 86 -8.67 -1.30 9.02
N PHE A 87 -8.92 -1.99 7.91
CA PHE A 87 -8.34 -1.66 6.60
C PHE A 87 -8.70 -0.25 6.15
N LEU A 88 -9.98 0.10 6.16
CA LEU A 88 -10.45 1.44 5.77
C LEU A 88 -9.87 2.53 6.67
N ARG A 89 -9.74 2.27 7.98
CA ARG A 89 -9.05 3.18 8.93
C ARG A 89 -7.57 3.33 8.58
N GLY A 90 -6.89 2.24 8.24
CA GLY A 90 -5.49 2.24 7.76
C GLY A 90 -5.31 3.10 6.51
N CYS A 91 -6.18 2.94 5.51
CA CYS A 91 -6.20 3.76 4.29
C CYS A 91 -6.30 5.27 4.59
N ARG A 92 -7.15 5.68 5.53
CA ARG A 92 -7.25 7.09 5.95
C ARG A 92 -5.97 7.60 6.62
N LYS A 93 -5.36 6.78 7.50
CA LYS A 93 -4.11 7.15 8.19
C LYS A 93 -2.96 7.32 7.21
N ILE A 94 -2.77 6.38 6.29
CA ILE A 94 -1.69 6.46 5.30
C ILE A 94 -1.90 7.61 4.33
N LYS A 95 -3.15 7.88 3.92
CA LYS A 95 -3.47 9.04 3.08
C LYS A 95 -3.05 10.35 3.74
N ARG A 96 -3.49 10.56 4.99
CA ARG A 96 -3.14 11.76 5.76
C ARG A 96 -1.63 11.88 6.01
N PHE A 97 -0.94 10.76 6.23
CA PHE A 97 0.51 10.74 6.37
C PHE A 97 1.21 11.14 5.07
N MET A 98 0.87 10.52 3.94
CA MET A 98 1.52 10.79 2.65
C MET A 98 1.27 12.21 2.15
N LYS A 99 0.08 12.79 2.41
CA LYS A 99 -0.22 14.20 2.13
C LYS A 99 0.71 15.18 2.86
N LYS A 100 1.31 14.79 3.99
CA LYS A 100 2.31 15.62 4.70
C LYS A 100 3.72 15.45 4.12
N GLN A 101 3.93 14.48 3.25
CA GLN A 101 5.23 14.19 2.63
C GLN A 101 5.37 14.77 1.22
N THR A 102 4.43 15.59 0.75
CA THR A 102 4.42 16.12 -0.63
C THR A 102 5.74 16.78 -1.05
N GLU A 103 6.41 17.50 -0.14
CA GLU A 103 7.71 18.13 -0.41
C GLU A 103 8.83 17.12 -0.67
N VAL A 104 8.83 15.98 0.04
CA VAL A 104 9.92 14.99 0.01
C VAL A 104 9.62 13.84 -0.95
N ALA A 105 8.34 13.54 -1.14
CA ALA A 105 7.84 12.42 -1.92
C ALA A 105 6.59 12.81 -2.72
N PRO A 106 6.72 13.72 -3.71
CA PRO A 106 5.58 14.23 -4.46
C PRO A 106 4.87 13.14 -5.29
N VAL A 107 5.60 12.17 -5.86
CA VAL A 107 4.99 11.08 -6.64
C VAL A 107 4.26 10.12 -5.72
N LEU A 108 4.85 9.72 -4.60
CA LEU A 108 4.15 8.84 -3.65
C LEU A 108 2.98 9.56 -2.96
N SER A 109 3.09 10.87 -2.73
CA SER A 109 2.01 11.70 -2.19
C SER A 109 0.82 11.73 -3.14
N SER A 110 1.03 11.82 -4.46
CA SER A 110 -0.09 11.87 -5.42
C SER A 110 -0.90 10.57 -5.45
N TYR A 111 -0.28 9.40 -5.21
CA TYR A 111 -1.02 8.14 -5.08
C TYR A 111 -2.01 8.13 -3.91
N SER A 112 -1.75 8.92 -2.86
CA SER A 112 -2.67 9.04 -1.74
C SER A 112 -3.99 9.75 -2.10
N GLU A 113 -3.99 10.54 -3.17
CA GLU A 113 -5.17 11.28 -3.63
C GLU A 113 -6.23 10.34 -4.23
N SER A 114 -5.80 9.21 -4.79
CA SER A 114 -6.67 8.15 -5.32
C SER A 114 -7.39 7.34 -4.24
N ILE A 115 -7.03 7.49 -2.96
CA ILE A 115 -7.71 6.81 -1.86
C ILE A 115 -9.01 7.57 -1.54
N THR A 116 -10.15 7.02 -1.94
CA THR A 116 -11.47 7.55 -1.57
C THR A 116 -11.77 7.25 -0.10
N GLU A 117 -12.08 8.29 0.67
CA GLU A 117 -12.48 8.12 2.06
C GLU A 117 -13.99 7.88 2.12
N MET A 118 -14.40 6.76 2.73
CA MET A 118 -15.78 6.60 3.15
C MET A 118 -16.06 7.66 4.21
N LYS A 119 -16.92 8.63 3.87
CA LYS A 119 -17.38 9.65 4.82
C LYS A 119 -18.17 8.94 5.91
N ASP A 120 -17.93 9.32 7.16
CA ASP A 120 -18.82 8.89 8.24
C ASP A 120 -20.20 9.46 7.90
N THR A 121 -21.16 8.58 7.60
CA THR A 121 -22.57 8.97 7.57
C THR A 121 -22.96 9.31 9.00
N LEU A 122 -22.74 10.57 9.37
CA LEU A 122 -23.53 11.19 10.40
C LEU A 122 -24.98 11.07 9.92
N TYR A 123 -25.78 10.29 10.64
CA TYR A 123 -27.22 10.48 10.63
C TYR A 123 -27.46 11.94 11.03
N GLN A 124 -27.64 12.81 10.04
CA GLN A 124 -28.23 14.14 10.18
C GLN A 124 -29.68 14.04 9.70
#